data_AF-A0A2E7MUF3-F1
#
_entry.id   AF-A0A2E7MUF3-F1
#
_cell.length_a   1.000
_cell.length_b   1.000
_cell.length_c   1.000
_cell.angle_alpha   90.00
_cell.angle_beta   90.00
_cell.angle_gamma   90.00
#
_symmetry.space_group_name_H-M   'P 1'
#
loop_
_entity.id
_entity.type
_entity.pdbx_description
1 polymer ?
#
loop_
_entity_poly.entity_id
_entity_poly.type
_entity_poly.pdbx_seq_one_letter_code
_entity_poly.pdbx_strand_id
1 'polypeptide(L)'
;MITLNELPDWYSKAKCTGLPIEYITIEFCWNCPVRPNCLEYALKDADWFDGSYMPSHIWGGYTSNERKKAMKETGYRYQIAYEQLINDPDRGINA
;
A
#
# COMPACT_ATOMS: atom_id res chain seq x y z
N MET A 1 11.97 -11.25 -13.58
CA MET A 1 10.83 -12.17 -13.78
C MET A 1 10.50 -12.74 -12.40
N ILE A 2 9.48 -12.21 -11.72
CA ILE A 2 9.05 -12.75 -10.42
C ILE A 2 8.24 -14.00 -10.73
N THR A 3 8.79 -15.18 -10.45
CA THR A 3 8.03 -16.43 -10.45
C THR A 3 6.99 -16.37 -9.33
N LEU A 4 5.79 -16.91 -9.57
CA LEU A 4 4.60 -16.95 -8.69
C LEU A 4 4.80 -17.48 -7.25
N ASN A 5 6.02 -17.71 -6.78
CA ASN A 5 6.34 -18.51 -5.60
C ASN A 5 6.66 -17.75 -4.30
N GLU A 6 6.63 -16.42 -4.21
CA GLU A 6 6.92 -15.75 -2.93
C GLU A 6 6.05 -14.51 -2.70
N LEU A 7 4.72 -14.68 -2.75
CA LEU A 7 3.87 -13.70 -2.09
C LEU A 7 4.23 -13.71 -0.59
N PRO A 8 4.39 -12.54 0.05
CA PRO A 8 4.69 -12.49 1.47
C PRO A 8 3.65 -13.26 2.30
N ASP A 9 4.07 -13.90 3.40
CA ASP A 9 3.18 -14.72 4.24
C ASP A 9 1.91 -13.99 4.72
N TRP A 10 1.99 -12.67 4.87
CA TRP A 10 0.85 -11.82 5.26
C TRP A 10 -0.21 -11.71 4.16
N TYR A 11 0.12 -11.95 2.88
CA TYR A 11 -0.80 -11.78 1.76
C TYR A 11 -2.04 -12.68 1.88
N SER A 12 -1.84 -13.93 2.30
CA SER A 12 -2.93 -14.89 2.56
C SER A 12 -3.92 -14.43 3.64
N LYS A 13 -3.50 -13.48 4.51
CA LYS A 13 -4.31 -12.93 5.61
C LYS A 13 -4.98 -11.60 5.23
N ALA A 14 -4.78 -11.10 4.01
CA ALA A 14 -5.44 -9.90 3.52
C ALA A 14 -6.95 -10.13 3.35
N LYS A 15 -7.77 -9.21 3.87
CA LYS A 15 -9.23 -9.30 3.74
C LYS A 15 -9.71 -9.24 2.29
N CYS A 16 -8.95 -8.59 1.41
CA CYS A 16 -9.31 -8.43 0.00
C CYS A 16 -8.93 -9.63 -0.88
N THR A 17 -8.29 -10.67 -0.34
CA THR A 17 -7.89 -11.83 -1.12
C THR A 17 -9.08 -12.49 -1.79
N GLY A 18 -9.04 -12.60 -3.12
CA GLY A 18 -10.12 -13.17 -3.94
C GLY A 18 -11.25 -12.20 -4.29
N LEU A 19 -11.19 -10.94 -3.83
CA LEU A 19 -12.16 -9.91 -4.21
C LEU A 19 -11.72 -9.18 -5.48
N PRO A 20 -12.66 -8.79 -6.36
CA PRO A 20 -12.37 -7.89 -7.47
C PRO A 20 -11.94 -6.51 -6.96
N ILE A 21 -11.10 -5.83 -7.73
CA ILE A 21 -10.41 -4.61 -7.29
C ILE A 21 -11.37 -3.44 -7.05
N GLU A 22 -12.50 -3.42 -7.76
CA GLU A 22 -13.57 -2.44 -7.61
C GLU A 22 -14.27 -2.50 -6.24
N TYR A 23 -14.12 -3.59 -5.49
CA TYR A 23 -14.66 -3.72 -4.12
C TYR A 23 -13.67 -3.24 -3.05
N ILE A 24 -12.43 -2.89 -3.42
CA ILE A 24 -11.40 -2.48 -2.48
C ILE A 24 -11.51 -0.96 -2.26
N THR A 25 -12.10 -0.56 -1.14
CA THR A 25 -12.16 0.85 -0.71
C THR A 25 -11.11 1.17 0.36
N ILE A 26 -10.94 2.46 0.67
CA ILE A 26 -10.06 2.92 1.75
C ILE A 26 -10.53 2.32 3.09
N GLU A 27 -11.82 2.40 3.39
CA GLU A 27 -12.44 1.90 4.62
C GLU A 27 -12.30 0.38 4.75
N PHE A 28 -12.40 -0.34 3.63
CA PHE A 28 -12.16 -1.78 3.60
C PHE A 28 -10.73 -2.12 4.04
N CYS A 29 -9.74 -1.37 3.54
CA CYS A 29 -8.34 -1.56 3.93
C CYS A 29 -8.06 -1.18 5.38
N TRP A 30 -8.75 -0.18 5.95
CA TRP A 30 -8.57 0.21 7.36
C TRP A 30 -8.86 -0.91 8.35
N ASN A 31 -9.84 -1.74 8.00
CA ASN A 31 -10.24 -2.90 8.77
C ASN A 31 -9.39 -4.16 8.48
N CYS A 32 -8.39 -4.09 7.61
CA CYS A 32 -7.57 -5.24 7.22
C CYS A 32 -6.43 -5.49 8.22
N PRO A 33 -6.25 -6.72 8.76
CA PRO A 33 -5.24 -6.99 9.79
C PRO A 33 -3.80 -6.85 9.30
N VAL A 34 -3.59 -6.90 7.98
CA VAL A 34 -2.27 -6.77 7.34
C VAL A 34 -2.08 -5.42 6.67
N ARG A 35 -2.89 -4.40 7.04
CA ARG A 35 -2.81 -3.05 6.48
C ARG A 35 -1.38 -2.46 6.50
N PRO A 36 -0.62 -2.53 7.61
CA PRO A 36 0.74 -1.98 7.64
C PRO A 36 1.68 -2.70 6.67
N ASN A 37 1.65 -4.04 6.65
CA ASN A 37 2.46 -4.83 5.71
C ASN A 37 2.09 -4.56 4.24
N CYS A 38 0.80 -4.40 3.96
CA CYS A 38 0.28 -4.07 2.64
C CYS A 38 0.76 -2.70 2.16
N LEU A 39 0.75 -1.69 3.04
CA LEU A 39 1.28 -0.36 2.72
C LEU A 39 2.79 -0.41 2.43
N GLU A 40 3.56 -1.06 3.31
CA GLU A 40 5.01 -1.17 3.16
C GLU A 40 5.38 -1.85 1.84
N TYR A 41 4.73 -2.97 1.53
CA TYR A 41 4.96 -3.72 0.30
C TYR A 41 4.62 -2.90 -0.95
N ALA A 42 3.58 -2.07 -0.92
CA ALA A 42 3.24 -1.20 -2.04
C ALA A 42 4.35 -0.18 -2.32
N LEU A 43 4.83 0.51 -1.28
CA LEU A 43 5.87 1.54 -1.38
C LEU A 43 7.23 0.96 -1.79
N LYS A 44 7.53 -0.25 -1.31
CA LYS A 44 8.83 -0.91 -1.51
C LYS A 44 8.90 -1.64 -2.85
N ASP A 45 7.87 -2.41 -3.20
CA ASP A 45 7.94 -3.40 -4.27
C ASP A 45 6.79 -3.24 -5.29
N ALA A 46 5.52 -3.27 -4.85
CA ALA A 46 4.38 -3.44 -5.77
C ALA A 46 4.15 -2.26 -6.73
N ASP A 47 4.44 -1.04 -6.30
CA ASP A 47 4.26 0.16 -7.12
C ASP A 47 5.44 0.42 -8.05
N TRP A 48 6.52 -0.36 -7.98
CA TRP A 48 7.69 -0.20 -8.85
C TRP A 48 7.57 -1.08 -10.09
N PHE A 49 7.61 -0.44 -11.26
CA PHE A 49 7.64 -1.13 -12.54
C PHE A 49 8.80 -0.58 -13.38
N ASP A 50 9.73 -1.45 -13.76
CA ASP A 50 10.89 -1.13 -14.60
C ASP A 50 11.67 0.11 -14.12
N GLY A 51 11.98 0.15 -12.82
CA GLY A 51 12.71 1.25 -12.18
C GLY A 51 11.90 2.55 -12.02
N SER A 52 10.64 2.57 -12.43
CA SER A 52 9.73 3.71 -12.30
C SER A 52 8.69 3.48 -11.21
N TYR A 53 8.47 4.48 -10.36
CA TYR A 53 7.41 4.45 -9.35
C TYR A 53 6.05 4.79 -9.96
N MET A 54 5.23 3.76 -10.21
CA MET A 54 3.97 3.79 -10.95
C MET A 54 2.82 3.24 -10.09
N PRO A 55 2.45 3.92 -9.00
CA PRO A 55 1.46 3.39 -8.09
C PRO A 55 0.09 3.29 -8.74
N SER A 56 -0.60 2.20 -8.43
CA SER A 56 -1.96 1.93 -8.90
C SER A 56 -2.83 1.47 -7.72
N HIS A 57 -4.15 1.64 -7.88
CA HIS A 57 -5.15 1.17 -6.92
C HIS A 57 -4.94 1.65 -5.47
N ILE A 58 -5.74 1.08 -4.55
CA ILE A 58 -5.63 1.33 -3.12
C ILE A 58 -4.79 0.23 -2.50
N TRP A 59 -3.80 0.62 -1.70
CA TRP A 59 -2.97 -0.28 -0.91
C TRP A 59 -2.84 0.27 0.50
N GLY A 60 -2.99 -0.60 1.50
CA GLY A 60 -2.83 -0.22 2.90
C GLY A 60 -3.74 0.92 3.37
N GLY A 61 -4.85 1.19 2.65
CA GLY A 61 -5.74 2.32 2.93
C GLY A 61 -5.33 3.65 2.31
N TYR A 62 -4.41 3.66 1.35
CA TYR A 62 -3.95 4.85 0.63
C TYR A 62 -4.14 4.69 -0.87
N THR A 63 -4.60 5.74 -1.52
CA THR A 63 -4.71 5.84 -2.98
C THR A 63 -3.33 5.91 -3.63
N SER A 64 -3.27 5.64 -4.93
CA SER A 64 -2.04 5.81 -5.71
C SER A 64 -1.47 7.22 -5.63
N ASN A 65 -2.32 8.26 -5.61
CA ASN A 65 -1.90 9.65 -5.54
C ASN A 65 -1.23 9.98 -4.20
N GLU A 66 -1.79 9.49 -3.08
CA GLU A 66 -1.23 9.70 -1.75
C GLU A 66 0.15 9.05 -1.61
N ARG A 67 0.27 7.79 -2.05
CA ARG A 67 1.56 7.08 -2.04
C ARG A 67 2.59 7.74 -2.97
N LYS A 68 2.16 8.19 -4.17
CA LYS A 68 3.00 8.95 -5.10
C LYS A 68 3.52 10.25 -4.52
N LYS A 69 2.65 10.98 -3.81
CA LYS A 69 3.01 12.24 -3.14
C LYS A 69 4.07 11.97 -2.06
N ALA A 70 3.81 11.03 -1.15
CA ALA A 70 4.75 10.69 -0.08
C ALA A 70 6.11 10.21 -0.62
N MET A 71 6.13 9.36 -1.64
CA MET A 71 7.37 8.91 -2.27
C MET A 71 8.14 10.06 -2.92
N LYS A 72 7.46 11.01 -3.58
CA LYS A 72 8.13 12.20 -4.13
C LYS A 72 8.72 13.10 -3.05
N GLU A 73 7.96 13.38 -1.99
CA GLU A 73 8.38 14.25 -0.88
C GLU A 73 9.59 13.69 -0.13
N THR A 74 9.68 12.36 -0.03
CA THR A 74 10.76 11.67 0.68
C THR A 74 11.97 11.33 -0.20
N GLY A 75 11.96 11.70 -1.48
CA GLY A 75 13.03 11.36 -2.42
C GLY A 75 13.10 9.86 -2.72
N TYR A 76 11.94 9.21 -2.80
CA TYR A 76 11.74 7.78 -3.07
C TYR A 76 12.36 6.84 -2.02
N ARG A 77 12.51 7.30 -0.78
CA ARG A 77 12.97 6.48 0.36
C ARG A 77 11.75 5.84 1.03
N TYR A 78 11.45 4.59 0.66
CA TYR A 78 10.20 3.93 1.03
C TYR A 78 9.97 3.86 2.56
N GLN A 79 11.03 3.67 3.37
CA GLN A 79 10.88 3.61 4.84
C GLN A 79 10.36 4.94 5.41
N ILE A 80 10.87 6.06 4.90
CA ILE A 80 10.45 7.40 5.34
C ILE A 80 9.02 7.68 4.85
N ALA A 81 8.69 7.31 3.61
CA ALA A 81 7.33 7.44 3.09
C ALA A 81 6.33 6.58 3.90
N TYR A 82 6.73 5.37 4.29
CA TYR A 82 5.94 4.50 5.13
C TYR A 82 5.69 5.13 6.51
N GLU A 83 6.73 5.63 7.18
CA GLU A 83 6.60 6.32 8.47
C GLU A 83 5.72 7.57 8.38
N GLN A 84 5.84 8.35 7.30
CA GLN A 84 5.00 9.52 7.05
C GLN A 84 3.53 9.15 6.90
N LEU A 85 3.22 8.09 6.14
CA LEU A 85 1.84 7.67 5.90
C LEU A 85 1.23 6.97 7.11
N ILE A 86 1.93 6.00 7.72
CA ILE A 86 1.37 5.18 8.80
C ILE A 86 1.07 5.99 10.07
N ASN A 87 1.78 7.10 10.28
CA ASN A 87 1.60 8.01 11.41
C ASN A 87 0.81 9.29 11.05
N ASP A 88 0.21 9.36 9.86
CA ASP A 88 -0.58 10.52 9.43
C ASP A 88 -1.77 10.77 10.38
N PRO A 89 -1.75 11.85 11.18
CA PRO A 89 -2.77 12.10 12.19
C PRO A 89 -4.13 12.49 11.58
N ASP A 90 -4.14 13.02 10.35
CA ASP A 90 -5.36 13.49 9.68
C ASP A 90 -6.15 12.33 9.08
N ARG A 91 -5.54 11.15 8.96
CA ARG A 91 -6.15 9.97 8.35
C ARG A 91 -7.11 9.21 9.27
N GLY A 92 -7.06 9.47 10.59
CA GLY A 92 -7.88 8.80 11.60
C GLY A 92 -9.17 9.55 12.03
N ILE A 93 -9.50 10.70 11.43
CA ILE A 93 -10.60 11.56 11.91
C ILE A 93 -11.94 11.34 11.17
N ASN A 94 -12.02 10.41 10.21
CA ASN A 94 -13.29 10.08 9.54
C ASN A 94 -13.46 8.57 9.31
N ALA A 95 -13.38 7.76 10.37
CA ALA A 95 -13.83 6.37 10.38
C ALA A 95 -15.01 6.19 11.33
#